data_AF-A0A8J6DS53-F1
#
_entry.id   AF-A0A8J6DS53-F1
#
_cell.length_a   1.000
_cell.length_b   1.000
_cell.length_c   1.000
_cell.angle_alpha   90.00
_cell.angle_beta   90.00
_cell.angle_gamma   90.00
#
_symmetry.space_group_name_H-M   'P 1'
#
loop_
_entity.id
_entity.type
_entity.pdbx_description
1 polymer ?
#
loop_
_entity_poly.entity_id
_entity_poly.type
_entity_poly.pdbx_seq_one_letter_code
_entity_poly.pdbx_strand_id
1 'polypeptide(L)'
;ILMQGKNPGIAWKYSLPKVTNGTQTASRRHSHAWRAVQSGCSVSCGGGYVSVKAVCLRDLSTQVNSSFCNARTKPATEPKICNAFSCPAYWKPGEWSVCSRSCAGGQQSRKVQCVQKKPFQKEEAVLHSLCPVSTPTQVQVCNSRACPPEWSLGPWSQCSKTCGRGVRKREILCQRSPGAGNLPEALCSSTPRPEAQEGCVLGRCPRNSRLQWVVSSWSECSTTCGVGVRKRDMQCSEKAFQGKLITFPERRCRNIKKPNLALEETCNRGACPARPVYNMAAGWYTSPWQQCTVTCGGGVQTRSVHCVQQGRPSSSCLLRQKPPVLRACNTNFCPAPEKRGKAHHSPRTHPVSISLAGVISFFNTVSATTNFMANSAASHAQGRADLEVIRVLPFDLWGAQLPLPSATGS
;
A
#
# COMPACT_ATOMS: atom_id res chain seq x y z
N ILE A 1 -26.64 104.74 -4.08
CA ILE A 1 -27.51 105.36 -5.10
C ILE A 1 -28.72 104.45 -5.28
N LEU A 2 -29.92 104.92 -4.97
CA LEU A 2 -31.19 104.20 -5.16
C LEU A 2 -32.03 104.99 -6.14
N MET A 3 -32.38 104.41 -7.29
CA MET A 3 -33.14 105.08 -8.35
C MET A 3 -34.57 104.55 -8.37
N GLN A 4 -35.53 105.39 -7.94
CA GLN A 4 -36.93 105.02 -7.81
C GLN A 4 -37.68 105.19 -9.14
N GLY A 5 -37.74 104.11 -9.94
CA GLY A 5 -38.49 104.08 -11.20
C GLY A 5 -40.01 104.04 -10.97
N LYS A 6 -40.78 104.84 -11.74
CA LYS A 6 -42.25 104.87 -11.65
C LYS A 6 -42.87 103.60 -12.24
N ASN A 7 -43.86 103.04 -11.54
CA ASN A 7 -44.79 102.04 -12.06
C ASN A 7 -45.72 102.66 -13.12
N PRO A 8 -45.66 102.25 -14.41
CA PRO A 8 -46.62 102.66 -15.43
C PRO A 8 -47.80 101.68 -15.41
N GLY A 9 -48.98 102.14 -14.98
CA GLY A 9 -50.16 101.28 -14.84
C GLY A 9 -50.62 100.67 -16.17
N ILE A 10 -50.34 99.38 -16.39
CA ILE A 10 -50.77 98.64 -17.58
C ILE A 10 -52.26 98.29 -17.43
N ALA A 11 -53.12 99.05 -18.09
CA ALA A 11 -54.54 98.75 -18.22
C ALA A 11 -54.77 97.62 -19.24
N TRP A 12 -55.33 96.50 -18.79
CA TRP A 12 -55.71 95.39 -19.66
C TRP A 12 -56.94 95.75 -20.49
N LYS A 13 -56.86 95.55 -21.82
CA LYS A 13 -57.96 95.87 -22.75
C LYS A 13 -58.27 94.66 -23.63
N TYR A 14 -59.13 93.79 -23.12
CA TYR A 14 -59.61 92.60 -23.85
C TYR A 14 -60.65 93.00 -24.91
N SER A 15 -60.42 92.54 -26.15
CA SER A 15 -61.38 92.63 -27.25
C SER A 15 -61.97 91.24 -27.53
N LEU A 16 -63.25 91.06 -27.27
CA LEU A 16 -63.98 89.86 -27.71
C LEU A 16 -64.06 89.86 -29.25
N PRO A 17 -63.70 88.75 -29.93
CA PRO A 17 -63.81 88.67 -31.38
C PRO A 17 -65.27 88.75 -31.81
N LYS A 18 -65.61 89.78 -32.58
CA LYS A 18 -66.97 90.04 -33.06
C LYS A 18 -67.38 88.95 -34.05
N VAL A 19 -68.32 88.08 -33.66
CA VAL A 19 -68.81 87.00 -34.53
C VAL A 19 -69.55 87.62 -35.72
N THR A 20 -68.92 87.55 -36.90
CA THR A 20 -69.54 87.92 -38.19
C THR A 20 -69.67 86.67 -39.04
N ASN A 21 -70.90 86.18 -39.16
CA ASN A 21 -71.23 85.04 -40.01
C ASN A 21 -71.02 85.37 -41.48
N GLY A 22 -70.47 84.40 -42.23
CA GLY A 22 -70.62 84.32 -43.68
C GLY A 22 -69.78 85.30 -44.50
N THR A 23 -68.53 84.95 -44.78
CA THR A 23 -68.13 84.62 -46.16
C THR A 23 -66.76 83.94 -46.20
N GLN A 24 -66.64 82.93 -47.06
CA GLN A 24 -65.40 82.31 -47.56
C GLN A 24 -64.27 82.13 -46.52
N THR A 25 -64.19 80.94 -45.94
CA THR A 25 -62.95 80.49 -45.28
C THR A 25 -61.81 80.51 -46.29
N ALA A 26 -60.91 81.50 -46.16
CA ALA A 26 -59.66 81.55 -46.91
C ALA A 26 -58.75 80.40 -46.46
N SER A 27 -59.03 79.20 -46.96
CA SER A 27 -58.26 77.99 -46.70
C SER A 27 -56.82 78.27 -47.03
N ARG A 28 -55.94 78.30 -46.01
CA ARG A 28 -54.49 78.35 -46.20
C ARG A 28 -54.12 77.14 -47.05
N ARG A 29 -53.86 77.36 -48.34
CA ARG A 29 -53.43 76.33 -49.28
C ARG A 29 -52.01 75.93 -48.91
N HIS A 30 -51.92 75.03 -47.94
CA HIS A 30 -50.70 74.38 -47.52
C HIS A 30 -50.00 73.79 -48.74
N SER A 31 -48.77 74.23 -48.99
CA SER A 31 -47.94 73.74 -50.07
C SER A 31 -47.46 72.32 -49.72
N HIS A 32 -47.49 71.40 -50.69
CA HIS A 32 -47.05 70.02 -50.50
C HIS A 32 -46.00 69.70 -51.55
N ALA A 33 -44.76 69.48 -51.10
CA ALA A 33 -43.60 69.28 -51.96
C ALA A 33 -42.77 68.08 -51.50
N TRP A 34 -42.24 67.32 -52.46
CA TRP A 34 -41.24 66.30 -52.17
C TRP A 34 -39.89 66.94 -51.86
N ARG A 35 -39.21 66.44 -50.84
CA ARG A 35 -37.81 66.75 -50.54
C ARG A 35 -37.01 65.46 -50.42
N ALA A 36 -35.86 65.41 -51.08
CA ALA A 36 -34.87 64.37 -50.86
C ALA A 36 -34.10 64.68 -49.56
N VAL A 37 -34.25 63.83 -48.55
CA VAL A 37 -33.51 63.89 -47.28
C VAL A 37 -32.47 62.77 -47.28
N GLN A 38 -31.29 63.07 -46.77
CA GLN A 38 -30.14 62.18 -46.75
C GLN A 38 -29.93 61.60 -45.34
N SER A 39 -29.60 60.32 -45.22
CA SER A 39 -29.13 59.73 -43.98
C SER A 39 -27.69 60.18 -43.66
N GLY A 40 -27.21 59.85 -42.45
CA GLY A 40 -25.76 59.73 -42.23
C GLY A 40 -25.14 58.67 -43.17
N CYS A 41 -23.83 58.74 -43.38
CA CYS A 41 -23.10 57.72 -44.15
C CYS A 41 -23.08 56.38 -43.41
N SER A 42 -23.20 55.27 -44.14
CA SER A 42 -23.27 53.92 -43.55
C SER A 42 -22.01 53.45 -42.82
N VAL A 43 -20.85 54.04 -43.10
CA VAL A 43 -19.56 53.77 -42.43
C VAL A 43 -18.72 55.04 -42.32
N SER A 44 -17.79 55.09 -41.38
CA SER A 44 -16.83 56.20 -41.23
C SER A 44 -15.72 56.21 -42.28
N CYS A 45 -15.35 55.06 -42.84
CA CYS A 45 -14.27 54.91 -43.83
C CYS A 45 -14.41 53.62 -44.67
N GLY A 46 -13.63 53.52 -45.76
CA GLY A 46 -13.55 52.31 -46.58
C GLY A 46 -14.69 52.16 -47.60
N GLY A 47 -15.38 53.25 -47.96
CA GLY A 47 -16.51 53.25 -48.89
C GLY A 47 -17.83 52.90 -48.22
N GLY A 48 -18.76 53.85 -48.21
CA GLY A 48 -20.12 53.72 -47.69
C GLY A 48 -21.17 54.33 -48.61
N TYR A 49 -22.43 54.20 -48.19
CA TYR A 49 -23.58 54.75 -48.91
C TYR A 49 -24.44 55.61 -47.99
N VAL A 50 -24.92 56.74 -48.54
CA VAL A 50 -25.98 57.58 -47.99
C VAL A 50 -27.30 57.09 -48.57
N SER A 51 -28.24 56.74 -47.69
CA SER A 51 -29.62 56.45 -48.09
C SER A 51 -30.36 57.77 -48.33
N VAL A 52 -30.64 58.07 -49.61
CA VAL A 52 -31.52 59.18 -49.99
C VAL A 52 -32.97 58.71 -49.86
N LYS A 53 -33.81 59.43 -49.12
CA LYS A 53 -35.25 59.15 -48.97
C LYS A 53 -36.07 60.37 -49.39
N ALA A 54 -37.04 60.15 -50.27
CA ALA A 54 -38.03 61.16 -50.64
C ALA A 54 -39.09 61.25 -49.54
N VAL A 55 -39.20 62.39 -48.87
CA VAL A 55 -40.26 62.69 -47.89
C VAL A 55 -41.19 63.76 -48.44
N CYS A 56 -42.49 63.63 -48.17
CA CYS A 56 -43.47 64.67 -48.49
C CYS A 56 -43.50 65.68 -47.34
N LEU A 57 -43.26 66.96 -47.65
CA LEU A 57 -43.27 68.06 -46.68
C LEU A 57 -44.43 69.01 -46.96
N ARG A 58 -45.18 69.31 -45.91
CA ARG A 58 -46.11 70.43 -45.84
C ARG A 58 -45.34 71.70 -45.46
N ASP A 59 -45.49 72.74 -46.27
CA ASP A 59 -44.85 74.05 -46.12
C ASP A 59 -43.35 73.94 -45.82
N LEU A 60 -42.68 73.09 -46.61
CA LEU A 60 -41.24 72.80 -46.62
C LEU A 60 -40.62 72.33 -45.28
N SER A 61 -41.44 72.09 -44.26
CA SER A 61 -41.02 71.97 -42.86
C SER A 61 -41.59 70.76 -42.13
N THR A 62 -42.88 70.45 -42.30
CA THR A 62 -43.55 69.38 -41.54
C THR A 62 -43.74 68.13 -42.40
N GLN A 63 -43.25 66.98 -41.95
CA GLN A 63 -43.39 65.73 -42.69
C GLN A 63 -44.83 65.20 -42.61
N VAL A 64 -45.39 64.88 -43.78
CA VAL A 64 -46.76 64.35 -43.94
C VAL A 64 -46.75 63.06 -44.74
N ASN A 65 -47.90 62.37 -44.81
CA ASN A 65 -48.04 61.15 -45.61
C ASN A 65 -47.72 61.44 -47.09
N SER A 66 -47.01 60.51 -47.72
CA SER A 66 -46.71 60.48 -49.16
C SER A 66 -47.92 60.72 -50.08
N SER A 67 -49.14 60.39 -49.65
CA SER A 67 -50.39 60.64 -50.39
C SER A 67 -50.68 62.12 -50.64
N PHE A 68 -50.12 63.03 -49.84
CA PHE A 68 -50.30 64.48 -49.99
C PHE A 68 -49.41 65.11 -51.07
N CYS A 69 -48.42 64.37 -51.61
CA CYS A 69 -47.54 64.85 -52.67
C CYS A 69 -47.74 64.06 -53.96
N ASN A 70 -47.75 64.73 -55.11
CA ASN A 70 -47.96 64.11 -56.42
C ASN A 70 -46.92 63.02 -56.72
N ALA A 71 -47.37 61.78 -56.95
CA ALA A 71 -46.46 60.64 -57.19
C ALA A 71 -45.52 60.86 -58.39
N ARG A 72 -46.00 61.56 -59.45
CA ARG A 72 -45.21 61.88 -60.66
C ARG A 72 -44.03 62.83 -60.40
N THR A 73 -44.04 63.61 -59.32
CA THR A 73 -42.95 64.54 -58.96
C THR A 73 -42.08 64.03 -57.83
N LYS A 74 -42.18 62.74 -57.48
CA LYS A 74 -41.33 62.09 -56.48
C LYS A 74 -39.90 61.97 -57.02
N PRO A 75 -38.87 62.54 -56.37
CA PRO A 75 -37.51 62.48 -56.86
C PRO A 75 -36.93 61.06 -56.75
N ALA A 76 -35.98 60.75 -57.65
CA ALA A 76 -35.19 59.53 -57.58
C ALA A 76 -34.41 59.44 -56.25
N THR A 77 -34.34 58.24 -55.69
CA THR A 77 -33.77 57.96 -54.36
C THR A 77 -32.56 57.03 -54.46
N GLU A 78 -31.65 57.33 -55.38
CA GLU A 78 -30.42 56.56 -55.60
C GLU A 78 -29.45 56.69 -54.41
N PRO A 79 -28.85 55.59 -53.93
CA PRO A 79 -27.83 55.64 -52.88
C PRO A 79 -26.59 56.40 -53.36
N LYS A 80 -26.14 57.39 -52.59
CA LYS A 80 -24.94 58.18 -52.93
C LYS A 80 -23.71 57.64 -52.20
N ILE A 81 -22.58 57.58 -52.89
CA ILE A 81 -21.29 57.19 -52.29
C ILE A 81 -20.84 58.23 -51.27
N CYS A 82 -20.30 57.77 -50.13
CA CYS A 82 -19.71 58.58 -49.08
C CYS A 82 -18.48 57.88 -48.48
N ASN A 83 -17.61 58.65 -47.82
CA ASN A 83 -16.42 58.15 -47.09
C ASN A 83 -15.57 57.14 -47.87
N ALA A 84 -15.34 57.45 -49.16
CA ALA A 84 -14.57 56.65 -50.11
C ALA A 84 -13.04 56.76 -49.94
N PHE A 85 -12.57 57.10 -48.75
CA PHE A 85 -11.15 57.07 -48.37
C PHE A 85 -10.83 55.76 -47.63
N SER A 86 -9.58 55.30 -47.73
CA SER A 86 -9.11 54.12 -46.99
C SER A 86 -9.22 54.34 -45.48
N CYS A 87 -9.62 53.32 -44.74
CA CYS A 87 -9.52 53.37 -43.28
C CYS A 87 -8.04 53.47 -42.82
N PRO A 88 -7.76 54.00 -41.62
CA PRO A 88 -6.44 53.83 -41.01
C PRO A 88 -6.13 52.32 -40.85
N ALA A 89 -4.86 51.94 -40.96
CA ALA A 89 -4.46 50.55 -40.78
C ALA A 89 -4.49 50.16 -39.29
N TYR A 90 -4.89 48.93 -39.00
CA TYR A 90 -5.06 48.42 -37.64
C TYR A 90 -4.61 46.97 -37.50
N TRP A 91 -4.35 46.57 -36.26
CA TRP A 91 -3.94 45.20 -35.94
C TRP A 91 -5.12 44.25 -35.96
N LYS A 92 -5.08 43.28 -36.88
CA LYS A 92 -5.99 42.13 -36.90
C LYS A 92 -5.30 40.93 -36.25
N PRO A 93 -5.68 40.53 -35.01
CA PRO A 93 -5.24 39.26 -34.45
C PRO A 93 -5.94 38.11 -35.18
N GLY A 94 -5.17 37.08 -35.55
CA GLY A 94 -5.71 35.78 -35.93
C GLY A 94 -5.99 34.90 -34.71
N GLU A 95 -6.45 33.69 -34.99
CA GLU A 95 -6.73 32.66 -33.99
C GLU A 95 -5.50 32.26 -33.17
N TRP A 96 -5.75 31.83 -31.94
CA TRP A 96 -4.73 31.23 -31.08
C TRP A 96 -4.41 29.80 -31.52
N SER A 97 -3.13 29.43 -31.47
CA SER A 97 -2.69 28.04 -31.57
C SER A 97 -3.23 27.20 -30.42
N VAL A 98 -3.19 25.88 -30.59
CA VAL A 98 -3.33 24.95 -29.46
C VAL A 98 -2.30 25.26 -28.37
N CYS A 99 -2.71 25.20 -27.11
CA CYS A 99 -1.82 25.45 -25.97
C CYS A 99 -0.71 24.40 -25.91
N SER A 100 0.56 24.85 -25.74
CA SER A 100 1.73 23.96 -25.76
C SER A 100 1.75 22.89 -24.67
N ARG A 101 0.93 23.03 -23.62
CA ARG A 101 0.72 22.05 -22.56
C ARG A 101 -0.75 22.01 -22.19
N SER A 102 -1.30 20.82 -21.96
CA SER A 102 -2.68 20.63 -21.49
C SER A 102 -2.91 21.12 -20.04
N CYS A 103 -1.83 21.35 -19.29
CA CYS A 103 -1.87 21.63 -17.85
C CYS A 103 -0.54 22.18 -17.30
N ALA A 104 -0.57 22.63 -16.05
CA ALA A 104 0.54 23.18 -15.28
C ALA A 104 1.29 24.36 -15.95
N GLY A 105 0.56 25.16 -16.73
CA GLY A 105 1.07 26.33 -17.44
C GLY A 105 1.68 25.98 -18.81
N GLY A 106 0.90 26.19 -19.87
CA GLY A 106 1.39 26.23 -21.24
C GLY A 106 1.37 27.65 -21.80
N GLN A 107 1.82 27.78 -23.05
CA GLN A 107 1.72 29.02 -23.83
C GLN A 107 1.01 28.73 -25.15
N GLN A 108 0.22 29.68 -25.63
CA GLN A 108 -0.36 29.67 -26.96
C GLN A 108 0.00 30.97 -27.66
N SER A 109 0.35 30.87 -28.94
CA SER A 109 0.71 32.00 -29.80
C SER A 109 -0.32 32.23 -30.91
N ARG A 110 -0.45 33.48 -31.36
CA ARG A 110 -1.25 33.87 -32.53
C ARG A 110 -0.44 34.78 -33.44
N LYS A 111 -0.76 34.75 -34.73
CA LYS A 111 -0.24 35.74 -35.69
C LYS A 111 -1.10 37.00 -35.60
N VAL A 112 -0.46 38.17 -35.54
CA VAL A 112 -1.12 39.47 -35.77
C VAL A 112 -0.68 39.99 -37.13
N GLN A 113 -1.61 40.57 -37.88
CA GLN A 113 -1.33 41.19 -39.17
C GLN A 113 -1.77 42.65 -39.14
N CYS A 114 -0.96 43.54 -39.71
CA CYS A 114 -1.41 44.90 -39.99
C CYS A 114 -2.30 44.84 -41.22
N VAL A 115 -3.54 45.33 -41.12
CA VAL A 115 -4.49 45.33 -42.23
C VAL A 115 -5.04 46.73 -42.49
N GLN A 116 -5.38 47.01 -43.74
CA GLN A 116 -6.06 48.24 -44.13
C GLN A 116 -7.25 47.93 -45.02
N LYS A 117 -8.38 48.61 -44.77
CA LYS A 117 -9.56 48.56 -45.67
C LYS A 117 -9.48 49.69 -46.70
N LYS A 118 -9.13 49.32 -47.94
CA LYS A 118 -9.20 50.19 -49.12
C LYS A 118 -10.68 50.45 -49.51
N PRO A 119 -11.01 51.57 -50.16
CA PRO A 119 -12.40 51.91 -50.47
C PRO A 119 -13.07 50.90 -51.40
N PHE A 120 -14.26 50.43 -51.04
CA PHE A 120 -15.04 49.41 -51.76
C PHE A 120 -14.31 48.06 -51.97
N GLN A 121 -13.22 47.83 -51.24
CA GLN A 121 -12.42 46.61 -51.29
C GLN A 121 -12.47 45.87 -49.94
N LYS A 122 -11.96 44.64 -49.93
CA LYS A 122 -11.75 43.86 -48.71
C LYS A 122 -10.57 44.42 -47.91
N GLU A 123 -10.46 43.99 -46.66
CA GLU A 123 -9.26 44.21 -45.84
C GLU A 123 -8.06 43.49 -46.48
N GLU A 124 -6.96 44.22 -46.66
CA GLU A 124 -5.71 43.73 -47.24
C GLU A 124 -4.59 43.83 -46.20
N ALA A 125 -3.66 42.88 -46.20
CA ALA A 125 -2.48 42.93 -45.33
C ALA A 125 -1.49 43.98 -45.84
N VAL A 126 -1.04 44.88 -44.96
CA VAL A 126 -0.14 45.98 -45.30
C VAL A 126 1.12 45.98 -44.43
N LEU A 127 2.06 46.87 -44.74
CA LEU A 127 3.36 46.95 -44.05
C LEU A 127 3.18 47.28 -42.56
N HIS A 128 3.95 46.60 -41.70
CA HIS A 128 3.84 46.70 -40.23
C HIS A 128 3.91 48.15 -39.69
N SER A 129 4.67 49.02 -40.35
CA SER A 129 4.87 50.43 -39.98
C SER A 129 3.65 51.34 -40.21
N LEU A 130 2.61 50.88 -40.89
CA LEU A 130 1.37 51.64 -41.08
C LEU A 130 0.39 51.49 -39.91
N CYS A 131 0.60 50.50 -39.04
CA CYS A 131 -0.22 50.26 -37.85
C CYS A 131 0.37 50.94 -36.60
N PRO A 132 -0.43 51.13 -35.53
CA PRO A 132 0.06 51.69 -34.27
C PRO A 132 1.21 50.88 -33.66
N VAL A 133 2.16 51.54 -32.99
CA VAL A 133 3.32 50.89 -32.34
C VAL A 133 2.90 49.86 -31.27
N SER A 134 1.72 50.02 -30.67
CA SER A 134 1.09 49.09 -29.73
C SER A 134 0.53 47.84 -30.42
N THR A 135 1.40 46.87 -30.70
CA THR A 135 1.01 45.53 -31.18
C THR A 135 0.23 44.74 -30.12
N PRO A 136 -0.87 44.03 -30.46
CA PRO A 136 -1.55 43.13 -29.55
C PRO A 136 -0.67 41.96 -29.12
N THR A 137 -0.94 41.39 -27.94
CA THR A 137 -0.23 40.22 -27.41
C THR A 137 -0.23 39.06 -28.41
N GLN A 138 0.97 38.66 -28.86
CA GLN A 138 1.18 37.51 -29.75
C GLN A 138 1.27 36.17 -29.01
N VAL A 139 1.60 36.19 -27.72
CA VAL A 139 1.70 35.01 -26.84
C VAL A 139 0.86 35.27 -25.59
N GLN A 140 0.15 34.25 -25.10
CA GLN A 140 -0.50 34.28 -23.80
C GLN A 140 -0.35 32.94 -23.06
N VAL A 141 -0.40 33.00 -21.72
CA VAL A 141 -0.39 31.81 -20.86
C VAL A 141 -1.75 31.12 -20.95
N CYS A 142 -1.74 29.79 -20.97
CA CYS A 142 -2.93 28.94 -21.02
C CYS A 142 -2.76 27.74 -20.08
N ASN A 143 -3.86 27.08 -19.74
CA ASN A 143 -3.88 25.84 -18.95
C ASN A 143 -3.07 25.90 -17.63
N SER A 144 -3.26 26.96 -16.86
CA SER A 144 -2.61 27.19 -15.54
C SER A 144 -3.03 26.20 -14.44
N ARG A 145 -4.06 25.37 -14.68
CA ARG A 145 -4.52 24.33 -13.73
C ARG A 145 -3.49 23.20 -13.62
N ALA A 146 -3.17 22.74 -12.42
CA ALA A 146 -2.18 21.69 -12.20
C ALA A 146 -2.58 20.34 -12.84
N CYS A 147 -1.67 19.74 -13.62
CA CYS A 147 -1.86 18.45 -14.30
C CYS A 147 -2.48 17.38 -13.41
N PRO A 148 -3.35 16.48 -13.90
CA PRO A 148 -3.79 15.33 -13.10
C PRO A 148 -2.56 14.52 -12.63
N PRO A 149 -2.60 13.93 -11.42
CA PRO A 149 -1.50 13.11 -10.93
C PRO A 149 -1.49 11.75 -11.63
N GLU A 150 -0.30 11.18 -11.81
CA GLU A 150 -0.07 9.95 -12.57
C GLU A 150 0.91 9.03 -11.82
N TRP A 151 0.88 7.74 -12.18
CA TRP A 151 1.80 6.73 -11.66
C TRP A 151 3.22 6.92 -12.21
N SER A 152 4.08 7.54 -11.42
CA SER A 152 5.52 7.52 -11.68
C SER A 152 6.10 6.13 -11.38
N LEU A 153 6.94 5.64 -12.30
CA LEU A 153 7.53 4.31 -12.26
C LEU A 153 9.03 4.43 -12.00
N GLY A 154 9.47 3.93 -10.85
CA GLY A 154 10.89 3.85 -10.52
C GLY A 154 11.64 2.83 -11.39
N PRO A 155 12.98 2.89 -11.42
CA PRO A 155 13.79 1.88 -12.09
C PRO A 155 13.57 0.50 -11.47
N TRP A 156 13.70 -0.54 -12.29
CA TRP A 156 13.68 -1.92 -11.81
C TRP A 156 14.91 -2.22 -10.95
N SER A 157 14.70 -2.91 -9.84
CA SER A 157 15.74 -3.52 -9.03
C SER A 157 16.55 -4.54 -9.84
N GLN A 158 17.72 -4.90 -9.33
CA GLN A 158 18.39 -6.13 -9.74
C GLN A 158 17.46 -7.34 -9.53
N CYS A 159 17.68 -8.38 -10.33
CA CYS A 159 16.94 -9.64 -10.23
C CYS A 159 17.27 -10.35 -8.91
N SER A 160 16.28 -10.94 -8.24
CA SER A 160 16.43 -11.61 -6.92
C SER A 160 17.32 -12.87 -6.92
N LYS A 161 17.92 -13.21 -8.06
CA LYS A 161 18.91 -14.27 -8.25
C LYS A 161 19.92 -13.78 -9.29
N THR A 162 21.15 -14.29 -9.22
CA THR A 162 22.21 -14.05 -10.21
C THR A 162 22.13 -14.98 -11.43
N CYS A 163 21.24 -15.99 -11.41
CA CYS A 163 21.05 -16.94 -12.49
C CYS A 163 19.65 -17.57 -12.49
N GLY A 164 19.19 -18.04 -13.66
CA GLY A 164 17.89 -18.67 -13.84
C GLY A 164 16.69 -17.73 -13.62
N ARG A 165 15.52 -18.30 -13.29
CA ARG A 165 14.28 -17.52 -13.06
C ARG A 165 14.28 -16.90 -11.66
N GLY A 166 14.37 -15.58 -11.58
CA GLY A 166 14.19 -14.76 -10.38
C GLY A 166 13.03 -13.77 -10.54
N VAL A 167 13.00 -12.75 -9.67
CA VAL A 167 11.98 -11.70 -9.63
C VAL A 167 12.66 -10.34 -9.46
N ARG A 168 12.20 -9.30 -10.17
CA ARG A 168 12.60 -7.90 -9.98
C ARG A 168 11.43 -7.06 -9.46
N LYS A 169 11.72 -6.00 -8.72
CA LYS A 169 10.72 -5.08 -8.13
C LYS A 169 11.03 -3.64 -8.54
N ARG A 170 10.03 -2.77 -8.61
CA ARG A 170 10.21 -1.33 -8.79
C ARG A 170 9.34 -0.56 -7.80
N GLU A 171 9.76 0.65 -7.50
CA GLU A 171 8.92 1.59 -6.77
C GLU A 171 7.84 2.16 -7.70
N ILE A 172 6.64 2.39 -7.18
CA ILE A 172 5.50 2.97 -7.91
C ILE A 172 4.88 4.02 -7.00
N LEU A 173 4.94 5.28 -7.43
CA LEU A 173 4.58 6.45 -6.63
C LEU A 173 3.59 7.31 -7.41
N CYS A 174 2.60 7.85 -6.71
CA CYS A 174 1.68 8.84 -7.28
C CYS A 174 2.36 10.22 -7.27
N GLN A 175 2.53 10.88 -8.43
CA GLN A 175 3.19 12.17 -8.55
C GLN A 175 2.43 13.12 -9.48
N ARG A 176 2.54 14.43 -9.25
CA ARG A 176 1.91 15.47 -10.10
C ARG A 176 2.69 15.76 -11.39
N SER A 177 3.98 15.48 -11.37
CA SER A 177 4.97 15.62 -12.45
C SER A 177 6.27 14.94 -11.99
N PRO A 178 7.17 14.53 -12.90
CA PRO A 178 8.45 13.92 -12.53
C PRO A 178 9.24 14.81 -11.56
N GLY A 179 9.64 14.27 -10.40
CA GLY A 179 10.39 15.01 -9.39
C GLY A 179 9.57 15.96 -8.50
N ALA A 180 8.24 16.03 -8.67
CA ALA A 180 7.38 16.60 -7.64
C ALA A 180 7.26 15.63 -6.45
N GLY A 181 6.99 16.18 -5.26
CA GLY A 181 6.81 15.38 -4.05
C GLY A 181 5.72 14.32 -4.19
N ASN A 182 5.92 13.18 -3.52
CA ASN A 182 5.01 12.04 -3.54
C ASN A 182 3.63 12.41 -3.00
N LEU A 183 2.59 12.00 -3.71
CA LEU A 183 1.19 12.23 -3.37
C LEU A 183 0.52 10.95 -2.82
N PRO A 184 -0.57 11.07 -2.04
CA PRO A 184 -1.39 9.94 -1.62
C PRO A 184 -1.87 9.09 -2.80
N GLU A 185 -1.74 7.77 -2.68
CA GLU A 185 -2.02 6.79 -3.74
C GLU A 185 -3.47 6.88 -4.30
N ALA A 186 -4.42 7.23 -3.45
CA ALA A 186 -5.83 7.45 -3.81
C ALA A 186 -6.02 8.46 -4.95
N LEU A 187 -5.11 9.44 -5.11
CA LEU A 187 -5.23 10.47 -6.15
C LEU A 187 -4.92 9.94 -7.57
N CYS A 188 -4.12 8.88 -7.70
CA CYS A 188 -3.80 8.24 -8.98
C CYS A 188 -4.74 7.05 -9.31
N SER A 189 -5.63 6.68 -8.38
CA SER A 189 -6.52 5.51 -8.48
C SER A 189 -7.60 5.60 -9.57
N SER A 190 -7.68 6.72 -10.28
CA SER A 190 -8.44 6.87 -11.54
C SER A 190 -7.82 6.10 -12.72
N THR A 191 -6.56 5.67 -12.58
CA THR A 191 -5.84 4.85 -13.56
C THR A 191 -5.33 3.57 -12.89
N PRO A 192 -5.34 2.41 -13.58
CA PRO A 192 -4.97 1.14 -12.97
C PRO A 192 -3.51 1.15 -12.51
N ARG A 193 -3.27 0.76 -11.25
CA ARG A 193 -1.92 0.69 -10.67
C ARG A 193 -1.05 -0.30 -11.47
N PRO A 194 0.10 0.13 -12.04
CA PRO A 194 0.97 -0.78 -12.79
C PRO A 194 1.65 -1.83 -11.90
N GLU A 195 2.18 -2.90 -12.49
CA GLU A 195 2.83 -3.98 -11.73
C GLU A 195 4.12 -3.49 -11.05
N ALA A 196 4.19 -3.63 -9.71
CA ALA A 196 5.40 -3.33 -8.92
C ALA A 196 6.45 -4.46 -8.93
N GLN A 197 6.13 -5.62 -9.51
CA GLN A 197 6.96 -6.82 -9.48
C GLN A 197 6.83 -7.60 -10.79
N GLU A 198 7.95 -8.05 -11.36
CA GLU A 198 8.01 -8.78 -12.64
C GLU A 198 8.96 -9.98 -12.53
N GLY A 199 8.71 -11.05 -13.30
CA GLY A 199 9.64 -12.17 -13.42
C GLY A 199 10.86 -11.81 -14.28
N CYS A 200 12.07 -12.17 -13.82
CA CYS A 200 13.30 -12.00 -14.60
C CYS A 200 13.94 -13.36 -14.87
N VAL A 201 14.46 -13.57 -16.09
CA VAL A 201 15.13 -14.82 -16.48
C VAL A 201 16.56 -14.51 -16.88
N LEU A 202 17.50 -14.87 -16.03
CA LEU A 202 18.93 -14.79 -16.30
C LEU A 202 19.46 -16.11 -16.87
N GLY A 203 20.72 -16.10 -17.32
CA GLY A 203 21.41 -17.27 -17.86
C GLY A 203 21.37 -18.49 -16.95
N ARG A 204 21.53 -19.69 -17.52
CA ARG A 204 21.47 -20.96 -16.78
C ARG A 204 22.48 -20.94 -15.63
N CYS A 205 22.04 -21.28 -14.43
CA CYS A 205 22.93 -21.38 -13.28
C CYS A 205 24.08 -22.37 -13.57
N PRO A 206 25.35 -22.02 -13.21
CA PRO A 206 26.47 -22.89 -13.44
C PRO A 206 26.27 -24.23 -12.72
N ARG A 207 26.51 -25.34 -13.44
CA ARG A 207 26.56 -26.67 -12.81
C ARG A 207 27.77 -26.71 -11.90
N ASN A 208 27.55 -26.86 -10.59
CA ASN A 208 28.61 -26.84 -9.61
C ASN A 208 29.33 -28.21 -9.59
N SER A 209 30.18 -28.45 -10.59
CA SER A 209 30.78 -29.75 -10.94
C SER A 209 31.72 -30.34 -9.89
N ARG A 210 32.07 -29.58 -8.85
CA ARG A 210 32.92 -30.01 -7.72
C ARG A 210 32.12 -30.49 -6.51
N LEU A 211 30.80 -30.30 -6.50
CA LEU A 211 29.95 -30.82 -5.43
C LEU A 211 29.65 -32.29 -5.63
N GLN A 212 29.59 -33.01 -4.53
CA GLN A 212 29.26 -34.42 -4.45
C GLN A 212 28.48 -34.72 -3.16
N TRP A 213 27.67 -35.78 -3.19
CA TRP A 213 27.09 -36.36 -2.00
C TRP A 213 28.13 -37.26 -1.33
N VAL A 214 28.53 -36.95 -0.10
CA VAL A 214 29.46 -37.76 0.68
C VAL A 214 28.71 -38.40 1.84
N VAL A 215 28.90 -39.70 2.03
CA VAL A 215 28.29 -40.49 3.11
C VAL A 215 29.26 -40.57 4.28
N SER A 216 28.77 -40.46 5.51
CA SER A 216 29.60 -40.66 6.70
C SER A 216 30.00 -42.12 6.89
N SER A 217 30.95 -42.37 7.80
CA SER A 217 31.08 -43.67 8.44
C SER A 217 29.76 -44.05 9.15
N TRP A 218 29.56 -45.35 9.36
CA TRP A 218 28.52 -45.83 10.27
C TRP A 218 28.76 -45.33 11.70
N SER A 219 27.67 -45.08 12.42
CA SER A 219 27.68 -44.93 13.87
C SER A 219 28.12 -46.24 14.55
N GLU A 220 28.37 -46.15 15.86
CA GLU A 220 28.33 -47.34 16.71
C GLU A 220 26.94 -48.01 16.67
N CYS A 221 26.88 -49.27 17.08
CA CYS A 221 25.62 -50.01 17.17
C CYS A 221 24.80 -49.48 18.35
N SER A 222 23.49 -49.30 18.17
CA SER A 222 22.59 -48.79 19.22
C SER A 222 22.50 -49.68 20.46
N THR A 223 23.02 -50.90 20.40
CA THR A 223 23.12 -51.85 21.51
C THR A 223 24.53 -52.41 21.64
N THR A 224 24.96 -52.66 22.88
CA THR A 224 26.25 -53.29 23.18
C THR A 224 26.21 -54.82 23.03
N CYS A 225 25.02 -55.42 23.08
CA CYS A 225 24.74 -56.84 22.85
C CYS A 225 23.35 -57.02 22.23
N GLY A 226 23.09 -58.20 21.66
CA GLY A 226 21.82 -58.51 20.98
C GLY A 226 21.74 -57.89 19.58
N VAL A 227 20.50 -57.73 19.10
CA VAL A 227 20.19 -57.00 17.86
C VAL A 227 20.14 -55.51 18.17
N GLY A 228 20.72 -54.70 17.29
CA GLY A 228 20.69 -53.24 17.33
C GLY A 228 20.73 -52.65 15.93
N VAL A 229 20.87 -51.33 15.85
CA VAL A 229 20.88 -50.58 14.60
C VAL A 229 22.08 -49.63 14.57
N ARG A 230 22.74 -49.53 13.41
CA ARG A 230 23.73 -48.48 13.10
C ARG A 230 23.18 -47.55 12.02
N LYS A 231 23.48 -46.26 12.11
CA LYS A 231 23.01 -45.22 11.18
C LYS A 231 24.18 -44.46 10.58
N ARG A 232 23.97 -43.81 9.43
CA ARG A 232 24.96 -42.94 8.78
C ARG A 232 24.26 -41.81 8.03
N ASP A 233 24.91 -40.65 8.00
CA ASP A 233 24.39 -39.45 7.35
C ASP A 233 24.95 -39.29 5.94
N MET A 234 24.29 -38.44 5.15
CA MET A 234 24.76 -38.06 3.82
C MET A 234 24.73 -36.53 3.68
N GLN A 235 25.90 -35.95 3.41
CA GLN A 235 26.11 -34.51 3.38
C GLN A 235 26.52 -34.04 1.97
N CYS A 236 26.10 -32.83 1.62
CA CYS A 236 26.47 -32.18 0.36
C CYS A 236 27.81 -31.48 0.55
N SER A 237 28.84 -31.85 -0.21
CA SER A 237 30.21 -31.38 0.05
C SER A 237 31.04 -31.10 -1.20
N GLU A 238 31.99 -30.19 -1.10
CA GLU A 238 32.98 -29.84 -2.13
C GLU A 238 34.38 -30.29 -1.69
N LYS A 239 35.18 -30.85 -2.60
CA LYS A 239 36.59 -31.21 -2.31
C LYS A 239 37.48 -30.00 -2.60
N ALA A 240 38.07 -29.41 -1.56
CA ALA A 240 38.99 -28.29 -1.70
C ALA A 240 40.34 -28.74 -2.32
N PHE A 241 41.12 -27.80 -2.84
CA PHE A 241 42.44 -28.07 -3.44
C PHE A 241 43.42 -28.77 -2.48
N GLN A 242 43.30 -28.53 -1.17
CA GLN A 242 44.10 -29.19 -0.12
C GLN A 242 43.54 -30.57 0.30
N GLY A 243 42.65 -31.18 -0.50
CA GLY A 243 42.00 -32.46 -0.19
C GLY A 243 40.90 -32.39 0.90
N LYS A 244 40.96 -31.39 1.79
CA LYS A 244 39.96 -31.13 2.83
C LYS A 244 38.56 -30.98 2.23
N LEU A 245 37.60 -31.67 2.84
CA LEU A 245 36.21 -31.66 2.41
C LEU A 245 35.46 -30.50 3.09
N ILE A 246 34.72 -29.69 2.32
CA ILE A 246 33.91 -28.57 2.82
C ILE A 246 32.44 -28.93 2.69
N THR A 247 31.70 -28.95 3.79
CA THR A 247 30.27 -29.26 3.84
C THR A 247 29.40 -28.04 3.50
N PHE A 248 28.24 -28.28 2.88
CA PHE A 248 27.30 -27.27 2.42
C PHE A 248 25.85 -27.71 2.69
N PRO A 249 24.88 -26.77 2.79
CA PRO A 249 23.47 -27.10 2.86
C PRO A 249 23.01 -27.92 1.64
N GLU A 250 22.18 -28.96 1.85
CA GLU A 250 21.70 -29.88 0.79
C GLU A 250 21.16 -29.18 -0.47
N ARG A 251 20.60 -27.97 -0.31
CA ARG A 251 20.11 -27.10 -1.38
C ARG A 251 21.14 -26.91 -2.51
N ARG A 252 22.45 -26.90 -2.19
CA ARG A 252 23.55 -26.80 -3.17
C ARG A 252 23.71 -28.06 -4.04
N CYS A 253 23.35 -29.25 -3.53
CA CYS A 253 23.41 -30.52 -4.25
C CYS A 253 22.05 -30.97 -4.82
N ARG A 254 21.00 -30.15 -4.77
CA ARG A 254 19.63 -30.50 -5.21
C ARG A 254 19.54 -31.02 -6.66
N ASN A 255 20.47 -30.63 -7.52
CA ASN A 255 20.54 -31.04 -8.93
C ASN A 255 21.50 -32.23 -9.18
N ILE A 256 21.99 -32.88 -8.13
CA ILE A 256 22.93 -34.00 -8.17
C ILE A 256 22.20 -35.24 -7.69
N LYS A 257 22.21 -36.33 -8.48
CA LYS A 257 21.52 -37.59 -8.16
C LYS A 257 22.01 -38.10 -6.80
N LYS A 258 21.10 -38.13 -5.80
CA LYS A 258 21.41 -38.64 -4.46
C LYS A 258 21.65 -40.16 -4.55
N PRO A 259 22.78 -40.71 -4.05
CA PRO A 259 23.03 -42.14 -4.08
C PRO A 259 21.91 -42.94 -3.40
N ASN A 260 21.42 -43.99 -4.05
CA ASN A 260 20.44 -44.89 -3.45
C ASN A 260 21.17 -45.90 -2.56
N LEU A 261 21.30 -45.56 -1.28
CA LEU A 261 22.06 -46.32 -0.28
C LEU A 261 21.28 -46.32 1.04
N ALA A 262 21.26 -47.47 1.73
CA ALA A 262 20.69 -47.55 3.07
C ALA A 262 21.47 -46.64 4.04
N LEU A 263 20.77 -45.75 4.75
CA LEU A 263 21.31 -44.90 5.82
C LEU A 263 21.20 -45.56 7.21
N GLU A 264 20.57 -46.73 7.27
CA GLU A 264 20.26 -47.49 8.48
C GLU A 264 20.46 -48.98 8.21
N GLU A 265 21.06 -49.70 9.14
CA GLU A 265 21.42 -51.12 8.99
C GLU A 265 21.40 -51.84 10.35
N THR A 266 20.93 -53.08 10.37
CA THR A 266 20.94 -53.93 11.57
C THR A 266 22.35 -54.39 11.93
N CYS A 267 22.72 -54.32 13.20
CA CYS A 267 23.98 -54.82 13.73
C CYS A 267 23.72 -55.79 14.89
N ASN A 268 24.40 -56.93 14.88
CA ASN A 268 24.26 -57.97 15.91
C ASN A 268 25.55 -58.07 16.72
N ARG A 269 25.52 -57.77 18.02
CA ARG A 269 26.67 -57.83 18.92
C ARG A 269 26.68 -59.11 19.79
N GLY A 270 26.35 -60.24 19.17
CA GLY A 270 26.22 -61.53 19.85
C GLY A 270 25.01 -61.59 20.80
N ALA A 271 24.78 -62.74 21.44
CA ALA A 271 23.75 -62.84 22.47
C ALA A 271 24.13 -61.97 23.69
N CYS A 272 23.16 -61.24 24.25
CA CYS A 272 23.37 -60.61 25.55
C CYS A 272 23.64 -61.70 26.60
N PRO A 273 24.57 -61.49 27.55
CA PRO A 273 24.84 -62.47 28.60
C PRO A 273 23.54 -62.70 29.37
N ALA A 274 23.07 -63.96 29.36
CA ALA A 274 21.89 -64.35 30.11
C ALA A 274 22.12 -63.99 31.58
N ARG A 275 21.22 -63.19 32.16
CA ARG A 275 21.26 -62.90 33.60
C ARG A 275 21.27 -64.24 34.34
N PRO A 276 22.30 -64.56 35.14
CA PRO A 276 22.33 -65.80 35.87
C PRO A 276 21.14 -65.80 36.84
N VAL A 277 20.29 -66.83 36.75
CA VAL A 277 19.07 -66.96 37.56
C VAL A 277 19.44 -67.46 38.95
N TYR A 278 20.22 -66.64 39.68
CA TYR A 278 20.47 -66.85 41.09
C TYR A 278 19.19 -66.59 41.87
N ASN A 279 18.56 -67.69 42.30
CA ASN A 279 17.58 -67.82 43.37
C ASN A 279 16.59 -66.66 43.52
N MET A 280 15.36 -66.87 43.06
CA MET A 280 14.21 -65.96 43.27
C MET A 280 13.69 -65.94 44.72
N ALA A 281 14.57 -66.01 45.72
CA ALA A 281 14.23 -65.85 47.12
C ALA A 281 13.73 -64.42 47.39
N ALA A 282 12.65 -64.28 48.17
CA ALA A 282 12.19 -62.98 48.60
C ALA A 282 13.05 -62.46 49.76
N GLY A 283 13.44 -61.18 49.67
CA GLY A 283 14.33 -60.54 50.64
C GLY A 283 13.60 -59.49 51.48
N TRP A 284 14.00 -59.35 52.75
CA TRP A 284 13.59 -58.23 53.59
C TRP A 284 14.37 -56.96 53.18
N TYR A 285 13.71 -56.06 52.46
CA TYR A 285 14.22 -54.71 52.21
C TYR A 285 13.96 -53.81 53.42
N THR A 286 14.94 -52.99 53.79
CA THR A 286 14.80 -52.01 54.88
C THR A 286 15.21 -50.62 54.43
N SER A 287 14.43 -49.59 54.75
CA SER A 287 14.86 -48.21 54.53
C SER A 287 16.06 -47.84 55.43
N PRO A 288 16.77 -46.74 55.13
CA PRO A 288 17.56 -46.04 56.13
C PRO A 288 16.73 -45.74 57.39
N TRP A 289 17.41 -45.62 58.53
CA TRP A 289 16.79 -45.12 59.76
C TRP A 289 16.39 -43.65 59.61
N GLN A 290 15.22 -43.29 60.11
CA GLN A 290 14.80 -41.89 60.22
C GLN A 290 15.67 -41.13 61.25
N GLN A 291 15.47 -39.82 61.41
CA GLN A 291 16.11 -39.08 62.49
C GLN A 291 15.62 -39.58 63.86
N CYS A 292 16.47 -39.47 64.90
CA CYS A 292 16.10 -39.89 66.25
C CYS A 292 15.05 -38.91 66.83
N THR A 293 14.06 -39.43 67.56
CA THR A 293 12.97 -38.60 68.13
C THR A 293 13.44 -37.52 69.10
N VAL A 294 14.61 -37.68 69.73
CA VAL A 294 15.27 -36.68 70.58
C VAL A 294 16.77 -36.64 70.29
N THR A 295 17.41 -35.50 70.54
CA THR A 295 18.86 -35.31 70.34
C THR A 295 19.72 -35.89 71.47
N CYS A 296 19.13 -36.14 72.64
CA CYS A 296 19.77 -36.70 73.83
C CYS A 296 18.69 -37.27 74.77
N GLY A 297 19.09 -38.02 75.81
CA GLY A 297 18.20 -38.56 76.84
C GLY A 297 17.51 -39.88 76.50
N GLY A 298 17.82 -40.49 75.36
CA GLY A 298 17.20 -41.73 74.88
C GLY A 298 15.98 -41.49 73.99
N GLY A 299 16.14 -41.75 72.69
CA GLY A 299 15.07 -41.72 71.70
C GLY A 299 14.93 -43.03 70.94
N VAL A 300 14.01 -43.05 69.98
CA VAL A 300 13.79 -44.19 69.07
C VAL A 300 13.91 -43.72 67.62
N GLN A 301 14.58 -44.51 66.79
CA GLN A 301 14.56 -44.41 65.34
C GLN A 301 13.65 -45.48 64.76
N THR A 302 12.80 -45.08 63.83
CA THR A 302 11.95 -45.97 63.03
C THR A 302 12.56 -46.13 61.63
N ARG A 303 12.35 -47.28 61.00
CA ARG A 303 12.58 -47.51 59.55
C ARG A 303 11.47 -48.38 58.98
N SER A 304 11.21 -48.29 57.67
CA SER A 304 10.29 -49.22 57.02
C SER A 304 11.00 -50.54 56.69
N VAL A 305 10.25 -51.64 56.78
CA VAL A 305 10.73 -53.01 56.54
C VAL A 305 9.67 -53.76 55.73
N HIS A 306 10.00 -54.12 54.50
CA HIS A 306 9.07 -54.73 53.54
C HIS A 306 9.69 -56.00 52.95
N CYS A 307 8.90 -57.05 52.79
CA CYS A 307 9.31 -58.22 52.02
C CYS A 307 9.12 -57.94 50.52
N VAL A 308 10.17 -58.12 49.73
CA VAL A 308 10.19 -57.78 48.30
C VAL A 308 10.73 -58.95 47.49
N GLN A 309 10.03 -59.28 46.40
CA GLN A 309 10.42 -60.30 45.43
C GLN A 309 10.28 -59.68 44.03
N GLN A 310 11.38 -59.65 43.26
CA GLN A 310 11.44 -59.00 41.94
C GLN A 310 10.88 -57.55 41.89
N GLY A 311 11.11 -56.77 42.96
CA GLY A 311 10.63 -55.38 43.05
C GLY A 311 9.15 -55.21 43.37
N ARG A 312 8.40 -56.29 43.58
CA ARG A 312 7.00 -56.26 44.06
C ARG A 312 6.93 -56.67 45.54
N PRO A 313 5.96 -56.16 46.31
CA PRO A 313 5.68 -56.67 47.65
C PRO A 313 5.37 -58.18 47.59
N SER A 314 5.91 -58.95 48.52
CA SER A 314 5.66 -60.39 48.64
C SER A 314 5.47 -60.79 50.11
N SER A 315 4.98 -62.00 50.34
CA SER A 315 4.81 -62.61 51.68
C SER A 315 5.80 -63.74 51.95
N SER A 316 6.60 -64.16 50.96
CA SER A 316 7.45 -65.36 51.02
C SER A 316 8.80 -65.19 51.75
N CYS A 317 9.01 -64.08 52.47
CA CYS A 317 10.21 -63.87 53.30
C CYS A 317 10.06 -64.55 54.67
N LEU A 318 11.12 -65.22 55.14
CA LEU A 318 11.13 -65.91 56.43
C LEU A 318 10.96 -64.93 57.60
N LEU A 319 9.90 -65.11 58.39
CA LEU A 319 9.55 -64.22 59.51
C LEU A 319 10.64 -64.17 60.60
N ARG A 320 11.34 -65.28 60.85
CA ARG A 320 12.51 -65.39 61.75
C ARG A 320 13.66 -64.43 61.37
N GLN A 321 13.73 -64.01 60.10
CA GLN A 321 14.78 -63.13 59.58
C GLN A 321 14.31 -61.68 59.41
N LYS A 322 13.08 -61.33 59.85
CA LYS A 322 12.54 -59.96 59.71
C LYS A 322 13.36 -58.96 60.53
N PRO A 323 14.03 -57.97 59.92
CA PRO A 323 14.84 -57.00 60.64
C PRO A 323 14.00 -56.10 61.58
N PRO A 324 14.58 -55.60 62.69
CA PRO A 324 13.86 -54.72 63.61
C PRO A 324 13.43 -53.41 62.94
N VAL A 325 12.20 -52.99 63.21
CA VAL A 325 11.54 -51.77 62.71
C VAL A 325 11.91 -50.53 63.54
N LEU A 326 12.27 -50.74 64.82
CA LEU A 326 12.62 -49.72 65.80
C LEU A 326 14.04 -49.98 66.33
N ARG A 327 14.76 -48.92 66.70
CA ARG A 327 16.08 -48.97 67.33
C ARG A 327 16.26 -47.80 68.31
N ALA A 328 16.82 -48.05 69.49
CA ALA A 328 17.19 -47.00 70.43
C ALA A 328 18.33 -46.11 69.87
N CYS A 329 18.29 -44.82 70.16
CA CYS A 329 19.25 -43.82 69.67
C CYS A 329 19.47 -42.73 70.71
N ASN A 330 20.59 -42.00 70.62
CA ASN A 330 20.91 -40.85 71.48
C ASN A 330 20.70 -41.11 72.98
N THR A 331 21.10 -42.30 73.44
CA THR A 331 20.97 -42.80 74.83
C THR A 331 21.90 -42.12 75.84
N ASN A 332 22.67 -41.13 75.41
CA ASN A 332 23.52 -40.32 76.29
C ASN A 332 22.67 -39.26 76.98
N PHE A 333 22.95 -38.98 78.26
CA PHE A 333 22.26 -37.93 79.02
C PHE A 333 22.37 -36.56 78.34
N CYS A 334 21.32 -35.74 78.43
CA CYS A 334 21.35 -34.38 77.92
C CYS A 334 22.30 -33.49 78.74
N PRO A 335 23.15 -32.67 78.10
CA PRO A 335 23.93 -31.66 78.81
C PRO A 335 23.01 -30.58 79.38
N ALA A 336 23.37 -30.04 80.55
CA ALA A 336 22.62 -28.96 81.20
C ALA A 336 22.80 -27.63 80.44
N PRO A 337 21.77 -26.76 80.38
CA PRO A 337 21.86 -25.49 79.66
C PRO A 337 22.70 -24.45 80.43
N GLU A 338 23.91 -24.18 79.94
CA GLU A 338 24.79 -23.15 80.51
C GLU A 338 24.23 -21.73 80.30
N LYS A 339 24.43 -20.86 81.29
CA LYS A 339 23.94 -19.47 81.29
C LYS A 339 24.89 -18.57 80.51
N ARG A 340 24.33 -17.71 79.65
CA ARG A 340 25.09 -16.85 78.72
C ARG A 340 26.03 -15.88 79.43
N GLY A 341 27.35 -16.04 79.21
CA GLY A 341 28.35 -15.01 79.48
C GLY A 341 28.41 -13.96 78.35
N LYS A 342 28.53 -12.69 78.73
CA LYS A 342 28.91 -11.56 77.85
C LYS A 342 30.44 -11.55 77.69
N ALA A 343 31.06 -10.93 76.70
CA ALA A 343 30.72 -10.56 75.32
C ALA A 343 32.00 -9.93 74.71
N HIS A 344 32.24 -10.03 73.40
CA HIS A 344 32.95 -9.02 72.59
C HIS A 344 32.73 -9.33 71.10
N HIS A 345 32.75 -8.32 70.23
CA HIS A 345 32.39 -8.45 68.82
C HIS A 345 33.15 -7.44 67.96
N SER A 346 33.30 -7.73 66.65
CA SER A 346 33.92 -6.89 65.61
C SER A 346 35.47 -6.80 65.63
N PRO A 347 36.17 -6.69 64.48
CA PRO A 347 35.89 -7.29 63.16
C PRO A 347 37.16 -7.89 62.46
N ARG A 348 37.00 -8.33 61.20
CA ARG A 348 38.03 -8.70 60.19
C ARG A 348 38.72 -10.07 60.40
N THR A 349 38.43 -11.14 59.64
CA THR A 349 38.57 -11.47 58.19
C THR A 349 39.84 -12.30 57.89
N HIS A 350 39.87 -12.92 56.70
CA HIS A 350 40.92 -13.80 56.14
C HIS A 350 40.91 -15.27 56.65
N PRO A 351 41.46 -16.23 55.88
CA PRO A 351 41.04 -16.48 54.50
C PRO A 351 40.82 -17.99 54.21
N VAL A 352 39.95 -18.31 53.23
CA VAL A 352 39.96 -19.62 52.55
C VAL A 352 40.58 -19.45 51.18
N SER A 353 41.75 -20.04 50.96
CA SER A 353 42.46 -19.97 49.69
C SER A 353 41.76 -20.80 48.61
N ILE A 354 41.34 -20.12 47.53
CA ILE A 354 40.94 -20.77 46.27
C ILE A 354 41.86 -20.24 45.17
N SER A 355 42.70 -21.12 44.63
CA SER A 355 43.34 -20.95 43.32
C SER A 355 42.50 -21.75 42.30
N LEU A 356 41.87 -21.09 41.33
CA LEU A 356 42.43 -20.73 40.01
C LEU A 356 42.63 -21.97 39.13
N ALA A 357 42.08 -22.07 37.91
CA ALA A 357 41.24 -21.13 37.16
C ALA A 357 40.32 -21.90 36.17
N GLY A 358 39.29 -21.32 35.55
CA GLY A 358 38.88 -19.90 35.60
C GLY A 358 37.50 -19.66 34.99
N VAL A 359 37.03 -18.41 35.13
CA VAL A 359 35.78 -17.87 34.57
C VAL A 359 36.13 -16.97 33.37
N ILE A 360 35.15 -16.65 32.50
CA ILE A 360 34.89 -15.37 31.78
C ILE A 360 34.20 -15.69 30.43
N SER A 361 33.07 -15.08 30.02
CA SER A 361 32.38 -13.90 30.56
C SER A 361 30.84 -13.94 30.51
N PHE A 362 30.21 -13.42 31.58
CA PHE A 362 29.11 -12.42 31.64
C PHE A 362 27.93 -12.48 30.64
N PHE A 363 26.68 -12.66 31.13
CA PHE A 363 25.72 -11.62 31.62
C PHE A 363 25.09 -10.77 30.47
N ASN A 364 23.84 -10.29 30.51
CA ASN A 364 23.09 -9.80 31.68
C ASN A 364 21.54 -9.74 31.54
N THR A 365 20.85 -9.43 32.67
CA THR A 365 19.49 -8.82 32.83
C THR A 365 18.23 -9.57 32.35
N VAL A 366 17.02 -9.47 32.97
CA VAL A 366 16.58 -9.07 34.35
C VAL A 366 15.09 -9.46 34.59
N SER A 367 14.65 -9.59 35.86
CA SER A 367 13.25 -9.69 36.37
C SER A 367 12.43 -10.96 36.01
N ALA A 368 11.70 -11.65 36.90
CA ALA A 368 10.71 -11.26 37.94
C ALA A 368 9.33 -10.86 37.34
N THR A 369 8.15 -11.31 37.80
CA THR A 369 7.69 -12.27 38.87
C THR A 369 6.21 -12.70 38.53
N THR A 370 5.37 -13.46 39.27
CA THR A 370 5.27 -13.85 40.70
C THR A 370 4.29 -15.04 40.92
N ASN A 371 4.50 -15.84 41.97
CA ASN A 371 3.52 -16.53 42.87
C ASN A 371 2.44 -17.57 42.43
N PHE A 372 2.35 -18.59 43.30
CA PHE A 372 1.15 -19.24 43.91
C PHE A 372 0.54 -20.57 43.39
N MET A 373 0.56 -21.58 44.28
CA MET A 373 -0.51 -22.51 44.74
C MET A 373 -1.39 -23.29 43.73
N ALA A 374 -1.99 -24.46 44.05
CA ALA A 374 -1.68 -25.56 45.00
C ALA A 374 -2.71 -26.71 44.80
N ASN A 375 -2.36 -27.91 45.30
CA ASN A 375 -3.27 -28.98 45.78
C ASN A 375 -4.35 -29.61 44.86
N SER A 376 -4.07 -30.88 44.51
CA SER A 376 -4.83 -32.08 44.96
C SER A 376 -6.30 -32.33 44.56
N ALA A 377 -6.45 -33.41 43.78
CA ALA A 377 -7.34 -34.57 44.02
C ALA A 377 -8.88 -34.41 44.12
N ALA A 378 -9.57 -35.08 43.19
CA ALA A 378 -10.75 -35.90 43.47
C ALA A 378 -10.89 -37.02 42.40
N SER A 379 -11.59 -38.10 42.71
CA SER A 379 -11.75 -39.30 41.87
C SER A 379 -13.22 -39.69 41.69
N HIS A 380 -13.62 -40.13 40.49
CA HIS A 380 -14.66 -41.12 40.14
C HIS A 380 -14.81 -41.06 38.59
N ALA A 381 -14.60 -42.10 37.76
CA ALA A 381 -15.07 -43.49 37.70
C ALA A 381 -16.46 -43.66 37.04
N GLN A 382 -16.50 -44.33 35.86
CA GLN A 382 -17.35 -45.50 35.50
C GLN A 382 -17.12 -45.97 34.04
N GLY A 383 -17.39 -47.25 33.72
CA GLY A 383 -17.23 -47.87 32.37
C GLY A 383 -15.83 -48.48 32.13
N ARG A 384 -15.59 -49.80 31.94
CA ARG A 384 -16.42 -50.94 31.47
C ARG A 384 -16.92 -50.75 30.02
N ALA A 385 -16.77 -51.69 29.09
CA ALA A 385 -16.20 -53.06 29.05
C ALA A 385 -15.88 -53.37 27.55
N ASP A 386 -15.18 -54.38 27.04
CA ASP A 386 -14.34 -55.51 27.45
C ASP A 386 -13.83 -56.14 26.10
N LEU A 387 -13.11 -57.27 26.17
CA LEU A 387 -12.57 -58.15 25.10
C LEU A 387 -13.23 -58.13 23.69
N GLU A 388 -12.50 -58.07 22.57
CA GLU A 388 -11.56 -59.09 22.00
C GLU A 388 -12.26 -60.37 21.47
N VAL A 389 -12.08 -60.69 20.17
CA VAL A 389 -11.99 -62.06 19.62
C VAL A 389 -11.41 -62.01 18.18
N ILE A 390 -10.79 -63.12 17.74
CA ILE A 390 -10.00 -63.25 16.49
C ILE A 390 -10.65 -64.29 15.56
N ARG A 391 -10.50 -64.13 14.22
CA ARG A 391 -10.53 -65.12 13.09
C ARG A 391 -11.50 -64.71 11.95
N VAL A 392 -11.39 -65.15 10.67
CA VAL A 392 -10.32 -65.65 9.76
C VAL A 392 -10.88 -65.56 8.31
N LEU A 393 -10.02 -65.62 7.28
CA LEU A 393 -10.35 -65.65 5.82
C LEU A 393 -11.29 -66.83 5.40
N PRO A 394 -12.00 -66.77 4.24
CA PRO A 394 -11.39 -67.26 2.99
C PRO A 394 -11.84 -66.64 1.64
N PHE A 395 -10.94 -66.72 0.64
CA PHE A 395 -11.09 -66.98 -0.81
C PHE A 395 -12.20 -66.37 -1.72
N ASP A 396 -11.71 -65.70 -2.78
CA ASP A 396 -11.98 -65.86 -4.23
C ASP A 396 -13.35 -66.33 -4.78
N LEU A 397 -13.88 -65.60 -5.79
CA LEU A 397 -13.89 -66.08 -7.20
C LEU A 397 -14.37 -65.01 -8.24
N TRP A 398 -14.39 -65.41 -9.52
CA TRP A 398 -14.80 -64.68 -10.75
C TRP A 398 -16.26 -64.14 -10.74
N GLY A 399 -16.74 -63.30 -11.67
CA GLY A 399 -16.20 -62.68 -12.90
C GLY A 399 -17.31 -62.43 -13.95
N ALA A 400 -16.94 -61.98 -15.18
CA ALA A 400 -17.84 -61.64 -16.31
C ALA A 400 -18.74 -60.37 -16.09
N GLN A 401 -19.32 -59.67 -17.09
CA GLN A 401 -19.28 -59.80 -18.56
C GLN A 401 -19.42 -58.42 -19.25
N LEU A 402 -18.96 -58.28 -20.50
CA LEU A 402 -19.21 -57.11 -21.39
C LEU A 402 -20.64 -57.12 -21.99
N PRO A 403 -21.15 -55.99 -22.52
CA PRO A 403 -21.00 -55.76 -23.97
C PRO A 403 -20.72 -54.29 -24.40
N LEU A 404 -20.25 -54.15 -25.64
CA LEU A 404 -20.17 -52.89 -26.42
C LEU A 404 -21.53 -52.59 -27.11
N PRO A 405 -21.75 -51.36 -27.60
CA PRO A 405 -21.36 -51.00 -28.98
C PRO A 405 -20.52 -49.69 -29.00
N SER A 406 -19.61 -49.37 -29.93
CA SER A 406 -19.72 -49.20 -31.39
C SER A 406 -20.85 -48.20 -31.81
N ALA A 407 -20.67 -47.30 -32.79
CA ALA A 407 -19.60 -47.16 -33.77
C ALA A 407 -19.28 -45.69 -34.13
N THR A 408 -18.23 -45.55 -34.95
CA THR A 408 -17.88 -44.50 -35.93
C THR A 408 -18.98 -43.50 -36.36
N GLY A 409 -18.69 -42.25 -36.73
CA GLY A 409 -17.38 -41.57 -36.84
C GLY A 409 -17.25 -40.69 -38.09
N SER A 410 -16.34 -39.72 -38.06
CA SER A 410 -15.87 -38.91 -39.20
C SER A 410 -14.56 -38.19 -38.85
#